data_AF-A0A137QF42-F1
#
_entry.id   AF-A0A137QF42-F1
#
_cell.length_a   1.000
_cell.length_b   1.000
_cell.length_c   1.000
_cell.angle_alpha   90.00
_cell.angle_beta   90.00
_cell.angle_gamma   90.00
#
_symmetry.space_group_name_H-M   'P 1'
#
loop_
_entity.id
_entity.type
_entity.pdbx_description
1 polymer ?
#
loop_
_entity_poly.entity_id
_entity_poly.type
_entity_poly.pdbx_seq_one_letter_code
_entity_poly.pdbx_strand_id
1 'polypeptide(L)'
;MTEINMSDSTTSSHPSKVNVDRSTTSGSDDDPHVSKSIQQGQKLYAFLEQIHNPAERELYAQELVNVGALLAYPQPESSPLARYLSIERREAVAEQINKAIQLVTQSPTSKIENTTRYTTVLWVLANEMKIKARPGMVLPPVNPTQRTPTPPMQTKQVPEGDQV
;
A
#
# COMPACT_ATOMS: atom_id res chain seq x y z
N MET A 1 -53.22 11.32 68.15
CA MET A 1 -52.13 12.29 68.29
C MET A 1 -50.94 11.73 67.52
N THR A 2 -50.49 12.45 66.49
CA THR A 2 -49.06 12.81 66.18
C THR A 2 -48.00 11.69 66.32
N GLU A 3 -47.04 11.44 65.41
CA GLU A 3 -46.60 12.08 64.17
C GLU A 3 -45.33 11.33 63.63
N ILE A 4 -44.97 11.55 62.36
CA ILE A 4 -43.60 11.57 61.75
C ILE A 4 -42.86 10.21 61.63
N ASN A 5 -42.67 9.56 60.47
CA ASN A 5 -42.09 9.90 59.15
C ASN A 5 -40.56 9.65 59.02
N MET A 6 -40.16 9.21 57.81
CA MET A 6 -38.84 9.27 57.14
C MET A 6 -37.71 8.29 57.51
N SER A 7 -37.42 7.37 56.59
CA SER A 7 -36.07 7.14 56.02
C SER A 7 -36.20 6.32 54.72
N ASP A 8 -36.27 7.05 53.60
CA ASP A 8 -36.19 6.54 52.23
C ASP A 8 -34.80 5.93 51.95
N SER A 9 -34.78 4.67 51.49
CA SER A 9 -33.66 4.16 50.69
C SER A 9 -34.06 4.23 49.22
N THR A 10 -33.47 5.20 48.53
CA THR A 10 -33.60 5.49 47.11
C THR A 10 -33.13 4.31 46.25
N THR A 11 -34.07 3.57 45.66
CA THR A 11 -33.81 2.89 44.39
C THR A 11 -34.49 3.71 43.29
N SER A 12 -33.70 4.57 42.66
CA SER A 12 -34.10 5.38 41.51
C SER A 12 -34.55 4.45 40.39
N SER A 13 -35.87 4.23 40.33
CA SER A 13 -36.53 3.50 39.27
C SER A 13 -36.76 4.49 38.13
N HIS A 14 -35.74 4.68 37.29
CA HIS A 14 -35.95 5.32 35.99
C HIS A 14 -36.62 4.30 35.05
N PRO A 15 -37.86 4.54 34.57
CA PRO A 15 -38.35 3.83 33.41
C PRO A 15 -37.65 4.43 32.18
N SER A 16 -36.52 3.82 31.79
CA SER A 16 -35.95 4.04 30.47
C SER A 16 -36.98 3.60 29.44
N LYS A 17 -37.62 4.57 28.79
CA LYS A 17 -38.46 4.36 27.62
C LYS A 17 -37.68 3.50 26.63
N VAL A 18 -38.13 2.27 26.42
CA VAL A 18 -37.66 1.44 25.33
C VAL A 18 -38.13 2.12 24.06
N ASN A 19 -37.27 2.90 23.43
CA ASN A 19 -37.54 3.44 22.11
C ASN A 19 -37.29 2.31 21.11
N VAL A 20 -38.28 1.42 20.97
CA VAL A 20 -38.36 0.47 19.86
C VAL A 20 -38.80 1.26 18.64
N ASP A 21 -37.93 2.13 18.15
CA ASP A 21 -38.03 2.63 16.78
C ASP A 21 -37.08 1.79 15.93
N ARG A 22 -37.36 0.47 15.93
CA ARG A 22 -36.84 -0.40 14.87
C ARG A 22 -37.77 -0.17 13.71
N SER A 23 -37.46 0.86 12.92
CA SER A 23 -37.99 1.01 11.58
C SER A 23 -37.67 -0.28 10.83
N THR A 24 -38.63 -1.20 10.80
CA THR A 24 -38.70 -2.23 9.78
C THR A 24 -38.87 -1.48 8.47
N THR A 25 -37.76 -1.13 7.85
CA THR A 25 -37.72 -0.67 6.47
C THR A 25 -38.15 -1.86 5.63
N SER A 26 -39.46 -1.94 5.43
CA SER A 26 -40.10 -2.70 4.37
C SER A 26 -39.31 -2.47 3.09
N GLY A 27 -38.81 -3.55 2.49
CA GLY A 27 -37.95 -3.53 1.32
C GLY A 27 -38.53 -2.66 0.20
N SER A 28 -37.82 -1.58 -0.12
CA SER A 28 -37.88 -0.99 -1.44
C SER A 28 -36.90 -1.79 -2.30
N ASP A 29 -37.39 -2.45 -3.35
CA ASP A 29 -36.60 -3.21 -4.32
C ASP A 29 -35.53 -2.37 -5.07
N ASP A 30 -35.47 -1.06 -4.81
CA ASP A 30 -34.53 -0.10 -5.40
C ASP A 30 -33.53 0.48 -4.40
N ASP A 31 -32.98 -0.32 -3.47
CA ASP A 31 -31.82 0.16 -2.69
C ASP A 31 -30.58 0.27 -3.62
N PRO A 32 -30.05 1.50 -3.87
CA PRO A 32 -28.88 1.69 -4.73
C PRO A 32 -27.62 0.96 -4.21
N HIS A 33 -27.56 0.58 -2.94
CA HIS A 33 -26.45 -0.19 -2.39
C HIS A 33 -26.55 -1.68 -2.73
N VAL A 34 -27.75 -2.24 -2.73
CA VAL A 34 -27.98 -3.65 -3.08
C VAL A 34 -27.72 -3.87 -4.56
N SER A 35 -28.21 -2.98 -5.43
CA SER A 35 -27.96 -3.06 -6.88
C SER A 35 -26.47 -2.97 -7.23
N LYS A 36 -25.69 -2.09 -6.58
CA LYS A 36 -24.23 -2.04 -6.73
C LYS A 36 -23.55 -3.35 -6.28
N SER A 37 -24.00 -3.93 -5.18
CA SER A 37 -23.44 -5.18 -4.65
C SER A 37 -23.69 -6.34 -5.62
N ILE A 38 -24.88 -6.40 -6.23
CA ILE A 38 -25.23 -7.38 -7.26
C ILE A 38 -24.35 -7.20 -8.50
N GLN A 39 -24.16 -5.96 -8.99
CA GLN A 39 -23.27 -5.68 -10.13
C GLN A 39 -21.83 -6.10 -9.85
N GLN A 40 -21.33 -5.85 -8.64
CA GLN A 40 -20.00 -6.31 -8.23
C GLN A 40 -19.92 -7.84 -8.21
N GLY A 41 -20.94 -8.52 -7.68
CA GLY A 41 -21.04 -9.98 -7.70
C GLY A 41 -21.02 -10.57 -9.12
N GLN A 42 -21.73 -9.96 -10.07
CA GLN A 42 -21.70 -10.37 -11.48
C GLN A 42 -20.30 -10.21 -12.08
N LYS A 43 -19.60 -9.12 -11.77
CA LYS A 43 -18.22 -8.91 -12.21
C LYS A 43 -17.27 -9.97 -11.63
N LEU A 44 -17.44 -10.32 -10.36
CA LEU A 44 -16.68 -11.38 -9.69
C LEU A 44 -16.93 -12.75 -10.36
N TYR A 45 -18.16 -13.06 -10.74
CA TYR A 45 -18.49 -14.27 -11.48
C TYR A 45 -17.76 -14.33 -12.82
N ALA A 46 -17.71 -13.24 -13.56
CA ALA A 46 -16.95 -13.16 -14.82
C ALA A 46 -15.44 -13.37 -14.62
N PHE A 47 -14.87 -12.93 -13.49
CA PHE A 47 -13.46 -13.22 -13.17
C PHE A 47 -13.21 -14.68 -12.80
N LEU A 48 -14.20 -15.35 -12.20
CA LEU A 48 -14.10 -16.76 -11.85
C LEU A 48 -13.90 -17.66 -13.08
N GLU A 49 -14.54 -17.30 -14.20
CA GLU A 49 -14.38 -17.98 -15.49
C GLU A 49 -12.96 -17.83 -16.09
N GLN A 50 -12.20 -16.82 -15.65
CA GLN A 50 -10.83 -16.57 -16.12
C GLN A 50 -9.77 -17.34 -15.32
N ILE A 51 -10.16 -18.00 -14.22
CA ILE A 51 -9.25 -18.80 -13.40
C ILE A 51 -8.95 -20.12 -14.12
N HIS A 52 -7.66 -20.35 -14.41
CA HIS A 52 -7.20 -21.54 -15.13
C HIS A 52 -7.18 -22.79 -14.25
N ASN A 53 -7.00 -22.65 -12.93
CA ASN A 53 -6.94 -23.75 -11.98
C ASN A 53 -8.36 -24.16 -11.54
N PRO A 54 -8.82 -25.40 -11.84
CA PRO A 54 -10.18 -25.83 -11.51
C PRO A 54 -10.43 -25.96 -10.00
N ALA A 55 -9.41 -26.30 -9.20
CA ALA A 55 -9.56 -26.44 -7.75
C ALA A 55 -9.77 -25.09 -7.06
N GLU A 56 -9.01 -24.07 -7.48
CA GLU A 56 -9.19 -22.70 -7.02
C GLU A 56 -10.54 -22.13 -7.47
N ARG A 57 -10.93 -22.42 -8.70
CA ARG A 57 -12.23 -21.97 -9.24
C ARG A 57 -13.40 -22.47 -8.40
N GLU A 58 -13.39 -23.75 -8.00
CA GLU A 58 -14.44 -24.32 -7.14
C GLU A 58 -14.45 -23.66 -5.76
N LEU A 59 -13.28 -23.47 -5.16
CA LEU A 59 -13.15 -22.79 -3.87
C LEU A 59 -13.74 -21.37 -3.93
N TYR A 60 -13.37 -20.57 -4.94
CA TYR A 60 -13.88 -19.22 -5.10
C TYR A 60 -15.37 -19.18 -5.48
N ALA A 61 -15.89 -20.22 -6.14
CA ALA A 61 -17.31 -20.31 -6.47
C ALA A 61 -18.13 -20.47 -5.18
N GLN A 62 -17.67 -21.33 -4.27
CA GLN A 62 -18.28 -21.50 -2.96
C GLN A 62 -18.22 -20.20 -2.13
N GLU A 63 -17.07 -19.51 -2.13
CA GLU A 63 -16.92 -18.23 -1.43
C GLU A 63 -17.88 -17.16 -1.99
N LEU A 64 -18.09 -17.11 -3.31
CA LEU A 64 -19.01 -16.18 -3.94
C LEU A 64 -20.46 -16.44 -3.54
N VAL A 65 -20.87 -17.71 -3.41
CA VAL A 65 -22.19 -18.09 -2.89
C VAL A 65 -22.35 -17.62 -1.44
N ASN A 66 -21.33 -17.82 -0.61
CA ASN A 66 -21.37 -17.39 0.80
C ASN A 66 -21.47 -15.87 0.92
N VAL A 67 -20.71 -15.10 0.14
CA VAL A 67 -20.77 -13.64 0.15
C VAL A 67 -22.10 -13.13 -0.41
N GLY A 68 -22.62 -13.76 -1.47
CA GLY A 68 -23.93 -13.43 -2.03
C GLY A 68 -25.07 -13.71 -1.03
N ALA A 69 -24.95 -14.78 -0.25
CA ALA A 69 -25.94 -15.14 0.77
C ALA A 69 -26.07 -14.10 1.89
N LEU A 70 -25.05 -13.26 2.13
CA LEU A 70 -25.15 -12.14 3.08
C LEU A 70 -26.25 -11.14 2.70
N LEU A 71 -26.52 -10.98 1.40
CA LEU A 71 -27.56 -10.07 0.91
C LEU A 71 -28.98 -10.57 1.21
N ALA A 72 -29.14 -11.88 1.48
CA ALA A 72 -30.44 -12.47 1.81
C ALA A 72 -30.83 -12.24 3.27
N TYR A 73 -29.88 -11.88 4.15
CA TYR A 73 -30.14 -11.67 5.57
C TYR A 73 -30.46 -10.19 5.85
N PRO A 74 -31.61 -9.88 6.48
CA PRO A 74 -31.94 -8.51 6.88
C PRO A 74 -30.94 -7.89 7.86
N GLN A 75 -30.30 -8.73 8.69
CA GLN A 75 -29.22 -8.32 9.59
C GLN A 75 -28.05 -9.29 9.40
N PRO A 76 -27.02 -8.92 8.62
CA PRO A 76 -25.96 -9.85 8.26
C PRO A 76 -24.99 -10.13 9.42
N GLU A 77 -24.90 -9.23 10.41
CA GLU A 77 -24.04 -9.37 11.60
C GLU A 77 -24.50 -10.46 12.59
N SER A 78 -25.80 -10.78 12.61
CA SER A 78 -26.35 -11.87 13.43
C SER A 78 -26.47 -13.19 12.65
N SER A 79 -26.08 -13.19 11.37
CA SER A 79 -26.17 -14.38 10.53
C SER A 79 -25.05 -15.38 10.85
N PRO A 80 -25.21 -16.66 10.49
CA PRO A 80 -24.12 -17.64 10.55
C PRO A 80 -22.89 -17.24 9.73
N LEU A 81 -23.05 -16.31 8.78
CA LEU A 81 -22.01 -15.80 7.90
C LEU A 81 -21.37 -14.51 8.41
N ALA A 82 -21.71 -14.06 9.63
CA ALA A 82 -21.15 -12.85 10.25
C ALA A 82 -19.61 -12.85 10.29
N ARG A 83 -18.97 -14.02 10.28
CA ARG A 83 -17.51 -14.17 10.17
C ARG A 83 -16.93 -13.44 8.94
N TYR A 84 -17.67 -13.37 7.82
CA TYR A 84 -17.22 -12.66 6.62
C TYR A 84 -17.13 -11.14 6.82
N LEU A 85 -17.84 -10.59 7.82
CA LEU A 85 -17.82 -9.17 8.16
C LEU A 85 -16.80 -8.82 9.25
N SER A 86 -16.07 -9.81 9.77
CA SER A 86 -15.10 -9.59 10.83
C SER A 86 -13.94 -8.69 10.37
N ILE A 87 -13.31 -8.00 11.32
CA ILE A 87 -12.10 -7.21 11.06
C ILE A 87 -10.97 -8.12 10.55
N GLU A 88 -10.79 -9.28 11.18
CA GLU A 88 -9.79 -10.28 10.79
C GLU A 88 -9.93 -10.67 9.31
N ARG A 89 -11.15 -10.91 8.82
CA ARG A 89 -11.36 -11.24 7.41
C ARG A 89 -11.02 -10.08 6.48
N ARG A 90 -11.34 -8.84 6.87
CA ARG A 90 -10.97 -7.64 6.11
C ARG A 90 -9.45 -7.46 6.02
N GLU A 91 -8.74 -7.68 7.12
CA GLU A 91 -7.27 -7.61 7.16
C GLU A 91 -6.63 -8.68 6.27
N ALA A 92 -7.10 -9.93 6.35
CA ALA A 92 -6.59 -11.02 5.53
C ALA A 92 -6.77 -10.74 4.02
N VAL A 93 -7.93 -10.21 3.61
CA VAL A 93 -8.19 -9.82 2.21
C VAL A 93 -7.28 -8.66 1.79
N ALA A 94 -7.10 -7.66 2.66
CA ALA A 94 -6.20 -6.54 2.38
C ALA A 94 -4.75 -7.01 2.19
N GLU A 95 -4.29 -7.96 3.01
CA GLU A 95 -2.95 -8.55 2.87
C GLU A 95 -2.80 -9.33 1.55
N GLN A 96 -3.81 -10.11 1.16
CA GLN A 96 -3.83 -10.82 -0.12
C GLN A 96 -3.74 -9.86 -1.31
N ILE A 97 -4.51 -8.77 -1.28
CA ILE A 97 -4.46 -7.73 -2.32
C ILE A 97 -3.08 -7.06 -2.35
N ASN A 98 -2.52 -6.72 -1.19
CA ASN A 98 -1.21 -6.09 -1.11
C ASN A 98 -0.10 -6.99 -1.68
N LYS A 99 -0.14 -8.30 -1.39
CA LYS A 99 0.77 -9.30 -1.97
C LYS A 99 0.61 -9.38 -3.50
N ALA A 100 -0.63 -9.40 -4.00
CA ALA A 100 -0.90 -9.42 -5.43
C ALA A 100 -0.38 -8.15 -6.14
N ILE A 101 -0.59 -6.97 -5.56
CA ILE A 101 -0.07 -5.70 -6.10
C ILE A 101 1.45 -5.71 -6.16
N GLN A 102 2.11 -6.18 -5.09
CA GLN A 102 3.57 -6.29 -5.05
C GLN A 102 4.11 -7.24 -6.12
N LEU A 103 3.41 -8.36 -6.40
CA LEU A 103 3.78 -9.30 -7.46
C LEU A 103 3.67 -8.67 -8.87
N VAL A 104 2.67 -7.83 -9.10
CA VAL A 104 2.45 -7.19 -10.41
C VAL A 104 3.36 -5.97 -10.62
N THR A 105 3.66 -5.22 -9.56
CA THR A 105 4.35 -3.91 -9.65
C THR A 105 5.89 -4.05 -9.65
N GLN A 106 6.44 -5.26 -9.78
CA GLN A 106 7.84 -5.57 -9.54
C GLN A 106 8.83 -4.71 -10.36
N SER A 107 9.25 -3.61 -9.76
CA SER A 107 10.64 -3.18 -9.77
C SER A 107 11.02 -2.96 -8.30
N PRO A 108 11.77 -3.90 -7.67
CA PRO A 108 12.17 -3.79 -6.27
C PRO A 108 13.16 -2.63 -6.04
N THR A 109 13.62 -1.98 -7.11
CA THR A 109 14.55 -0.88 -7.09
C THR A 109 13.93 0.32 -7.77
N SER A 110 14.14 1.50 -7.17
CA SER A 110 13.65 2.73 -7.78
C SER A 110 14.39 2.99 -9.11
N LYS A 111 13.70 3.54 -10.12
CA LYS A 111 14.32 3.88 -11.41
C LYS A 111 15.55 4.78 -11.25
N ILE A 112 15.50 5.72 -10.28
CA ILE A 112 16.62 6.63 -9.97
C ILE A 112 17.80 5.89 -9.36
N GLU A 113 17.52 4.91 -8.49
CA GLU A 113 18.55 4.08 -7.86
C GLU A 113 19.23 3.22 -8.92
N ASN A 114 18.46 2.59 -9.80
CA ASN A 114 18.98 1.80 -10.89
C ASN A 114 19.88 2.64 -11.81
N THR A 115 19.41 3.83 -12.21
CA THR A 115 20.19 4.77 -13.05
C THR A 115 21.47 5.21 -12.36
N THR A 116 21.41 5.51 -11.05
CA THR A 116 22.58 5.91 -10.26
C THR A 116 23.61 4.78 -10.17
N ARG A 117 23.16 3.54 -9.91
CA ARG A 117 24.03 2.35 -9.86
C ARG A 117 24.71 2.11 -11.21
N TYR A 118 23.95 2.10 -12.32
CA TYR A 118 24.50 1.94 -13.67
C TYR A 118 25.52 3.03 -14.00
N THR A 119 25.16 4.29 -13.76
CA THR A 119 26.04 5.43 -14.04
C THR A 119 27.33 5.35 -13.23
N THR A 120 27.24 4.97 -11.95
CA THR A 120 28.42 4.80 -11.07
C THR A 120 29.37 3.73 -11.62
N VAL A 121 28.85 2.56 -12.00
CA VAL A 121 29.67 1.47 -12.57
C VAL A 121 30.32 1.88 -13.89
N LEU A 122 29.56 2.53 -14.79
CA LEU A 122 30.09 3.02 -16.07
C LEU A 122 31.22 4.05 -15.86
N TRP A 123 31.08 4.94 -14.87
CA TRP A 123 32.12 5.91 -14.54
C TRP A 123 33.38 5.26 -13.97
N VAL A 124 33.24 4.30 -13.06
CA VAL A 124 34.38 3.56 -12.51
C VAL A 124 35.14 2.86 -13.64
N LEU A 125 34.43 2.15 -14.52
CA LEU A 125 35.04 1.45 -15.65
C LEU A 125 35.71 2.41 -16.65
N ALA A 126 35.07 3.53 -16.97
CA ALA A 126 35.66 4.55 -17.86
C ALA A 126 36.95 5.15 -17.28
N ASN A 127 37.00 5.34 -15.96
CA ASN A 127 38.19 5.81 -15.25
C ASN A 127 39.32 4.76 -15.24
N GLU A 128 38.98 3.48 -15.08
CA GLU A 128 39.93 2.36 -15.20
C GLU A 128 40.55 2.29 -16.60
N MET A 129 39.73 2.46 -17.64
CA MET A 129 40.16 2.48 -19.04
C MET A 129 40.85 3.78 -19.48
N LYS A 130 41.04 4.75 -18.57
CA LYS A 130 41.67 6.06 -18.84
C LYS A 130 41.04 6.83 -19.99
N ILE A 131 39.72 6.72 -20.17
CA ILE A 131 39.00 7.46 -21.21
C ILE A 131 39.00 8.94 -20.83
N LYS A 132 39.54 9.79 -21.71
CA LYS A 132 39.59 11.24 -21.48
C LYS A 132 38.20 11.83 -21.63
N ALA A 133 37.77 12.56 -20.61
CA ALA A 133 36.50 13.28 -20.64
C ALA A 133 36.49 14.32 -21.76
N ARG A 134 35.35 14.42 -22.47
CA ARG A 134 35.17 15.44 -23.49
C ARG A 134 35.20 16.83 -22.84
N PRO A 135 35.83 17.84 -23.46
CA PRO A 135 35.77 19.21 -22.96
C PRO A 135 34.30 19.66 -22.82
N GLY A 136 33.93 20.16 -21.64
CA GLY A 136 32.57 20.62 -21.32
C GLY A 136 31.67 19.60 -20.62
N MET A 137 32.13 18.36 -20.37
CA MET A 137 31.37 17.41 -19.54
C MET A 137 31.52 17.69 -18.05
N VAL A 138 30.40 17.65 -17.33
CA VAL A 138 30.38 17.66 -15.86
C VAL A 138 30.76 16.26 -15.37
N LEU A 139 31.92 16.16 -14.71
CA LEU A 139 32.36 14.92 -14.08
C LEU A 139 31.74 14.79 -12.69
N PRO A 140 31.32 13.58 -12.26
CA PRO A 140 30.94 13.37 -10.88
C PRO A 140 32.13 13.70 -9.95
N PRO A 141 31.85 14.21 -8.74
CA PRO A 141 32.91 14.61 -7.81
C PRO A 141 33.76 13.41 -7.43
N VAL A 142 35.05 13.44 -7.78
CA VAL A 142 36.03 12.43 -7.37
C VAL A 142 36.53 12.81 -5.97
N ASN A 143 36.56 11.85 -5.04
CA ASN A 143 37.05 12.08 -3.69
C ASN A 143 38.50 12.61 -3.74
N PRO A 144 38.82 13.78 -3.14
CA PRO A 144 40.08 14.48 -3.40
C PRO A 144 41.35 13.76 -2.90
N THR A 145 41.22 12.69 -2.12
CA THR A 145 42.33 11.96 -1.48
C THR A 145 43.23 11.19 -2.46
N GLN A 146 42.85 11.05 -3.74
CA GLN A 146 43.64 10.34 -4.75
C GLN A 146 44.52 11.23 -5.66
N ARG A 147 44.67 12.53 -5.37
CA ARG A 147 45.61 13.37 -6.11
C ARG A 147 47.05 13.08 -5.68
N THR A 148 47.77 12.28 -6.47
CA THR A 148 49.24 12.23 -6.42
C THR A 148 49.81 13.64 -6.65
N PRO A 149 50.77 14.10 -5.84
CA PRO A 149 51.31 15.45 -5.93
C PRO A 149 52.09 15.62 -7.23
N THR A 150 51.71 16.61 -8.03
CA THR A 150 52.46 17.05 -9.21
C THR A 150 53.84 17.55 -8.79
N PRO A 151 54.96 17.10 -9.39
CA PRO A 151 56.26 17.67 -9.09
C PRO A 151 56.34 19.12 -9.59
N PRO A 152 57.05 20.02 -8.89
CA PRO A 152 57.13 21.43 -9.23
C PRO A 152 57.87 21.64 -10.56
N MET A 153 57.30 22.52 -11.41
CA MET A 153 57.89 22.96 -12.67
C MET A 153 59.28 23.57 -12.45
N GLN A 154 60.29 23.08 -13.17
CA GLN A 154 61.59 23.72 -13.24
C GLN A 154 61.47 25.04 -14.01
N THR A 155 61.80 26.15 -13.35
CA THR A 155 62.00 27.46 -13.98
C THR A 155 63.18 27.38 -14.95
N LYS A 156 62.89 27.59 -16.23
CA LYS A 156 63.85 27.69 -17.32
C LYS A 156 64.78 28.90 -17.08
N GLN A 157 66.05 28.63 -16.82
CA GLN A 157 67.12 29.63 -16.71
C GLN A 157 67.38 30.24 -18.10
N VAL A 158 67.33 31.57 -18.18
CA VAL A 158 67.66 32.35 -19.39
C VAL A 158 69.17 32.59 -19.39
N PRO A 159 69.91 32.33 -20.49
CA PRO A 159 71.33 32.65 -20.55
C PRO A 159 71.52 34.13 -20.90
N GLU A 160 72.26 34.83 -20.05
CA GLU A 160 72.69 36.21 -20.27
C GLU A 160 73.89 36.20 -21.24
N GLY A 161 73.71 36.84 -22.39
CA GLY A 161 74.71 36.92 -23.45
C GLY A 161 75.68 38.08 -23.25
N ASP A 162 76.94 37.81 -23.56
CA ASP A 162 78.06 38.75 -23.72
C ASP A 162 77.67 40.02 -24.48
N GLN A 163 78.14 41.17 -23.99
CA GLN A 163 78.35 42.36 -24.80
C GLN A 163 79.62 43.10 -24.38
N VAL A 164 80.58 43.08 -25.32
CA VAL A 164 81.67 44.03 -25.67
C VAL A 164 82.76 44.36 -24.65
#